data_AF-A0A2G9LIT1-F1
#
_entry.id   AF-A0A2G9LIT1-F1
#
_cell.length_a   1.000
_cell.length_b   1.000
_cell.length_c   1.000
_cell.angle_alpha   90.00
_cell.angle_beta   90.00
_cell.angle_gamma   90.00
#
_symmetry.space_group_name_H-M   'P 1'
#
loop_
_entity.id
_entity.type
_entity.pdbx_description
1 polymer ?
#
loop_
_entity_poly.entity_id
_entity_poly.type
_entity_poly.pdbx_seq_one_letter_code
_entity_poly.pdbx_strand_id
1 'polypeptide(L)'
;MKYFWISRDRSGIFTLTNSLKYRLYPKFFISAHKSIKYKIQKYMVKVYDATGQVLGRLASVIAKQLLNGEQVSVVYAERAIISGNKNATNAYFLAKADKKHQTGGKHKGPFVRRLPDRIVSHTIRGMLPFKKPHGREAFRRLKVYAGLPEGTDTSKVLVLEKSKKLGKLKKQTSVLAVSQRLGAKNLDVLKVIGENK
;
A
#
# COMPACT_ATOMS: atom_id res chain seq x y z
N MET A 1 39.03 -1.53 39.85
CA MET A 1 38.56 -2.71 39.08
C MET A 1 37.46 -3.41 39.87
N LYS A 2 36.39 -3.85 39.20
CA LYS A 2 35.15 -4.39 39.80
C LYS A 2 35.37 -5.80 40.34
N TYR A 3 35.00 -6.04 41.60
CA TYR A 3 34.87 -7.39 42.15
C TYR A 3 33.51 -7.97 41.78
N PHE A 4 33.57 -9.17 41.20
CA PHE A 4 32.44 -10.05 40.89
C PHE A 4 32.45 -11.14 41.96
N TRP A 5 31.37 -11.29 42.73
CA TRP A 5 31.23 -12.34 43.74
C TRP A 5 30.38 -13.49 43.19
N ILE A 6 30.89 -14.71 43.31
CA ILE A 6 30.25 -15.98 42.96
C ILE A 6 29.92 -16.70 44.27
N SER A 7 28.65 -17.04 44.50
CA SER A 7 28.23 -17.94 45.60
C SER A 7 27.57 -19.19 45.02
N ARG A 8 27.97 -20.33 45.58
CA ARG A 8 27.73 -21.72 45.14
C ARG A 8 26.63 -22.34 46.01
N ASP A 9 25.59 -22.94 45.42
CA ASP A 9 24.56 -23.70 46.15
C ASP A 9 24.71 -25.22 45.91
N ARG A 10 24.28 -26.00 46.90
CA ARG A 10 24.64 -27.37 47.26
C ARG A 10 24.09 -28.48 46.34
N SER A 11 23.48 -28.14 45.21
CA SER A 11 22.91 -29.10 44.25
C SER A 11 23.63 -29.18 42.90
N GLY A 12 24.75 -28.47 42.73
CA GLY A 12 25.71 -28.75 41.64
C GLY A 12 25.25 -28.44 40.21
N ILE A 13 24.23 -27.59 40.00
CA ILE A 13 23.77 -27.21 38.65
C ILE A 13 24.01 -25.71 38.41
N PHE A 14 24.89 -25.40 37.45
CA PHE A 14 25.10 -24.05 36.90
C PHE A 14 23.91 -23.66 36.00
N THR A 15 23.21 -22.57 36.29
CA THR A 15 22.30 -21.96 35.31
C THR A 15 22.57 -20.47 35.15
N LEU A 16 23.04 -20.11 33.96
CA LEU A 16 23.04 -18.75 33.44
C LEU A 16 21.58 -18.36 33.14
N THR A 17 20.93 -17.60 34.01
CA THR A 17 19.67 -16.95 33.63
C THR A 17 19.69 -15.46 33.97
N ASN A 18 19.67 -14.71 32.88
CA ASN A 18 19.61 -13.27 32.73
C ASN A 18 18.28 -12.72 33.27
N SER A 19 18.13 -12.60 34.60
CA SER A 19 16.82 -12.35 35.24
C SER A 19 16.68 -11.03 36.03
N LEU A 20 17.75 -10.27 36.32
CA LEU A 20 17.67 -9.18 37.31
C LEU A 20 17.93 -7.77 36.77
N LYS A 21 17.13 -7.32 35.79
CA LYS A 21 17.12 -5.89 35.36
C LYS A 21 15.72 -5.27 35.20
N TYR A 22 14.75 -5.67 36.03
CA TYR A 22 13.40 -5.06 36.00
C TYR A 22 12.87 -4.62 37.38
N ARG A 23 13.73 -4.33 38.36
CA ARG A 23 13.26 -4.00 39.72
C ARG A 23 13.10 -2.50 40.03
N LEU A 24 13.61 -1.57 39.22
CA LEU A 24 13.38 -0.14 39.44
C LEU A 24 13.25 0.63 38.11
N TYR A 25 12.09 0.51 37.47
CA TYR A 25 11.62 1.55 36.54
C TYR A 25 10.33 2.13 37.11
N PRO A 26 10.24 3.45 37.35
CA PRO A 26 9.00 4.06 37.86
C PRO A 26 7.85 3.80 36.88
N LYS A 27 6.67 3.43 37.40
CA LYS A 27 5.45 3.14 36.60
C LYS A 27 5.07 4.28 35.64
N PHE A 28 5.50 5.51 35.94
CA PHE A 28 5.34 6.70 35.08
C PHE A 28 6.07 6.60 33.73
N PHE A 29 7.18 5.86 33.64
CA PHE A 29 8.02 5.82 32.43
C PHE A 29 7.54 4.79 31.38
N ILE A 30 6.83 3.74 31.83
CA ILE A 30 6.24 2.72 30.93
C ILE A 30 5.12 3.33 30.07
N SER A 31 4.37 4.30 30.62
CA SER A 31 3.33 5.04 29.89
C SER A 31 3.91 5.89 28.76
N ALA A 32 5.03 6.58 29.01
CA ALA A 32 5.73 7.40 28.02
C ALA A 32 6.31 6.55 26.88
N HIS A 33 6.93 5.40 27.18
CA HIS A 33 7.42 4.50 26.13
C HIS A 33 6.28 3.91 25.28
N LYS A 34 5.13 3.61 25.89
CA LYS A 34 3.93 3.13 25.18
C LYS A 34 3.37 4.23 24.26
N SER A 35 3.34 5.49 24.71
CA SER A 35 2.87 6.64 23.92
C SER A 35 3.84 7.01 22.79
N ILE A 36 5.16 6.96 23.04
CA ILE A 36 6.20 7.23 22.04
C ILE A 36 6.21 6.14 20.97
N LYS A 37 6.10 4.86 21.36
CA LYS A 37 6.00 3.74 20.41
C LYS A 37 4.73 3.83 19.55
N TYR A 38 3.61 4.27 20.13
CA TYR A 38 2.36 4.56 19.39
C TYR A 38 2.51 5.75 18.44
N LYS A 39 3.18 6.82 18.89
CA LYS A 39 3.41 8.03 18.09
C LYS A 39 4.35 7.73 16.91
N ILE A 40 5.38 6.92 17.10
CA ILE A 40 6.31 6.48 16.05
C ILE A 40 5.61 5.55 15.05
N GLN A 41 4.76 4.61 15.50
CA GLN A 41 3.96 3.78 14.59
C GLN A 41 2.94 4.58 13.77
N LYS A 42 2.44 5.69 14.30
CA LYS A 42 1.51 6.59 13.62
C LYS A 42 2.14 7.36 12.44
N TYR A 43 3.46 7.49 12.38
CA TYR A 43 4.19 8.25 11.35
C TYR A 43 5.03 7.38 10.40
N MET A 44 4.92 6.06 10.44
CA MET A 44 5.55 5.18 9.44
C MET A 44 4.64 5.07 8.21
N VAL A 45 5.03 5.79 7.16
CA VAL A 45 4.42 5.66 5.84
C VAL A 45 4.82 4.31 5.25
N LYS A 46 3.85 3.43 5.01
CA LYS A 46 4.10 2.16 4.32
C LYS A 46 4.09 2.42 2.82
N VAL A 47 5.17 2.04 2.14
CA VAL A 47 5.29 2.17 0.68
C VAL A 47 5.12 0.78 0.07
N TYR A 48 4.19 0.64 -0.87
CA TYR A 48 3.92 -0.63 -1.57
C TYR A 48 4.25 -0.55 -3.05
N ASP A 49 4.98 -1.55 -3.54
CA ASP A 49 5.18 -1.77 -4.98
C ASP A 49 3.95 -2.45 -5.59
N ALA A 50 3.37 -1.84 -6.62
CA ALA A 50 2.28 -2.42 -7.39
C ALA A 50 2.73 -3.31 -8.55
N THR A 51 4.03 -3.38 -8.84
CA THR A 51 4.61 -4.17 -9.94
C THR A 51 4.26 -5.65 -9.80
N GLY A 52 3.61 -6.21 -10.82
CA GLY A 52 3.25 -7.64 -10.83
C GLY A 52 2.12 -8.03 -9.87
N GLN A 53 1.52 -7.07 -9.17
CA GLN A 53 0.46 -7.29 -8.20
C GLN A 53 -0.91 -7.29 -8.87
N VAL A 54 -1.81 -8.17 -8.40
CA VAL A 54 -3.20 -8.15 -8.87
C VAL A 54 -3.93 -6.98 -8.22
N LEU A 55 -4.41 -6.04 -9.04
CA LEU A 55 -4.99 -4.76 -8.63
C LEU A 55 -6.04 -4.90 -7.52
N GLY A 56 -7.00 -5.81 -7.69
CA GLY A 56 -8.07 -6.02 -6.71
C GLY A 56 -7.57 -6.58 -5.37
N ARG A 57 -6.59 -7.50 -5.41
CA ARG A 57 -6.00 -8.10 -4.20
C ARG A 57 -5.21 -7.06 -3.42
N LEU A 58 -4.39 -6.30 -4.13
CA LEU A 58 -3.63 -5.18 -3.59
C LEU A 58 -4.56 -4.16 -2.93
N ALA A 59 -5.62 -3.75 -3.64
CA ALA A 59 -6.57 -2.77 -3.13
C ALA A 59 -7.30 -3.21 -1.86
N SER A 60 -7.65 -4.50 -1.74
CA SER A 60 -8.33 -5.03 -0.55
C SER A 60 -7.46 -4.98 0.70
N VAL A 61 -6.18 -5.34 0.57
CA VAL A 61 -5.22 -5.28 1.69
C VAL A 61 -4.98 -3.84 2.13
N ILE A 62 -4.74 -2.95 1.17
CA ILE A 62 -4.51 -1.52 1.43
C ILE A 62 -5.74 -0.88 2.09
N ALA A 63 -6.95 -1.18 1.61
CA ALA A 63 -8.17 -0.61 2.17
C ALA A 63 -8.33 -0.93 3.66
N LYS A 64 -8.01 -2.18 4.07
CA LYS A 64 -8.03 -2.57 5.49
C LYS A 64 -7.03 -1.77 6.32
N GLN A 65 -5.81 -1.57 5.80
CA GLN A 65 -4.78 -0.79 6.47
C GLN A 65 -5.15 0.69 6.62
N LEU A 66 -5.76 1.28 5.60
CA LEU A 66 -6.23 2.67 5.64
C LEU A 66 -7.33 2.88 6.69
N LEU A 67 -8.22 1.89 6.85
CA LEU A 67 -9.26 1.90 7.89
C LEU A 67 -8.67 1.76 9.30
N ASN A 68 -7.58 0.99 9.44
CA ASN A 68 -6.82 0.91 10.69
C ASN A 68 -6.07 2.21 11.04
N GLY A 69 -6.11 3.23 10.16
CA GLY A 69 -5.49 4.53 10.39
C GLY A 69 -4.04 4.64 9.88
N GLU A 70 -3.55 3.64 9.16
CA GLU A 70 -2.20 3.66 8.59
C GLU A 70 -2.11 4.62 7.40
N GLN A 71 -0.92 5.22 7.20
CA GLN A 71 -0.61 5.98 5.99
C GLN A 71 0.06 5.07 4.97
N VAL A 72 -0.50 5.04 3.76
CA VAL A 72 -0.07 4.12 2.71
C VAL A 72 0.23 4.88 1.43
N SER A 73 1.40 4.64 0.86
CA SER A 73 1.80 5.12 -0.46
C SER A 73 1.96 3.93 -1.42
N VAL A 74 1.40 4.02 -2.62
CA VAL A 74 1.56 3.00 -3.67
C VAL A 74 2.41 3.59 -4.79
N VAL A 75 3.45 2.86 -5.19
CA VAL A 75 4.36 3.23 -6.28
C VAL A 75 4.21 2.26 -7.45
N TYR A 76 4.66 2.68 -8.64
CA TYR A 76 4.58 1.88 -9.88
C TYR A 76 3.15 1.41 -10.23
N ALA A 77 2.15 2.28 -10.00
CA ALA A 77 0.74 1.96 -10.24
C ALA A 77 0.44 1.50 -11.68
N GLU A 78 1.24 1.92 -12.65
CA GLU A 78 1.16 1.54 -14.06
C GLU A 78 1.48 0.05 -14.32
N ARG A 79 2.33 -0.55 -13.47
CA ARG A 79 2.78 -1.95 -13.57
C ARG A 79 1.84 -2.93 -12.84
N ALA A 80 0.77 -2.44 -12.22
CA ALA A 80 -0.27 -3.27 -11.64
C ALA A 80 -0.97 -4.11 -12.71
N ILE A 81 -1.41 -5.31 -12.31
CA ILE A 81 -2.00 -6.31 -13.20
C ILE A 81 -3.49 -6.48 -12.94
N ILE A 82 -4.27 -6.55 -14.01
CA ILE A 82 -5.67 -6.97 -14.01
C ILE A 82 -5.74 -8.36 -14.63
N SER A 83 -6.30 -9.31 -13.90
CA SER A 83 -6.55 -10.67 -14.36
C SER A 83 -7.66 -10.71 -15.41
N GLY A 84 -7.51 -11.53 -16.45
CA GLY A 84 -8.54 -11.76 -17.47
C GLY A 84 -8.07 -11.47 -18.89
N ASN A 85 -8.98 -11.64 -19.85
CA ASN A 85 -8.70 -11.38 -21.27
C ASN A 85 -8.54 -9.87 -21.52
N LYS A 86 -7.49 -9.48 -22.26
CA LYS A 86 -7.17 -8.09 -22.59
C LYS A 86 -8.36 -7.37 -23.25
N ASN A 87 -9.00 -8.01 -24.23
CA ASN A 87 -10.12 -7.41 -24.96
C ASN A 87 -11.34 -7.20 -24.06
N ALA A 88 -11.67 -8.18 -23.23
CA ALA A 88 -12.80 -8.09 -22.31
C ALA A 88 -12.56 -7.00 -21.24
N THR A 89 -11.36 -6.95 -20.67
CA THR A 89 -10.97 -5.91 -19.71
C THR A 89 -11.05 -4.53 -20.35
N ASN A 90 -10.48 -4.34 -21.54
CA ASN A 90 -10.52 -3.06 -22.23
C ASN A 90 -11.96 -2.64 -22.58
N ALA A 91 -12.78 -3.56 -23.10
CA ALA A 91 -14.18 -3.31 -23.40
C ALA A 91 -14.96 -2.88 -22.14
N TYR A 92 -14.69 -3.49 -20.99
CA TYR A 92 -15.32 -3.10 -19.72
C TYR A 92 -15.00 -1.66 -19.31
N PHE A 93 -13.73 -1.24 -19.44
CA PHE A 93 -13.33 0.12 -19.11
C PHE A 93 -13.86 1.15 -20.12
N LEU A 94 -13.90 0.80 -21.41
CA LEU A 94 -14.48 1.63 -22.47
C LEU A 94 -15.99 1.80 -22.27
N ALA A 95 -16.73 0.72 -22.05
CA ALA A 95 -18.17 0.78 -21.79
C ALA A 95 -18.51 1.68 -20.57
N LYS A 96 -17.67 1.68 -19.54
CA LYS A 96 -17.80 2.64 -18.43
C LYS A 96 -17.59 4.08 -18.85
N ALA A 97 -16.63 4.34 -19.74
CA ALA A 97 -16.38 5.67 -20.26
C ALA A 97 -17.55 6.13 -21.15
N ASP A 98 -18.11 5.22 -21.96
CA ASP A 98 -19.24 5.49 -22.85
C ASP A 98 -20.52 5.82 -22.08
N LYS A 99 -20.79 5.14 -20.95
CA LYS A 99 -21.91 5.48 -20.05
C LYS A 99 -21.91 6.94 -19.58
N LYS A 100 -20.73 7.57 -19.47
CA LYS A 100 -20.61 9.00 -19.17
C LYS A 100 -21.26 9.85 -20.27
N HIS A 101 -21.10 9.46 -21.53
CA HIS A 101 -21.63 10.21 -22.66
C HIS A 101 -23.16 10.11 -22.77
N GLN A 102 -23.77 9.05 -22.21
CA GLN A 102 -25.21 8.79 -22.28
C GLN A 102 -26.04 9.48 -21.18
N THR A 103 -25.46 9.79 -20.01
CA THR A 103 -26.25 10.12 -18.78
C THR A 103 -26.44 11.64 -18.51
N GLY A 104 -26.62 12.47 -19.56
CA GLY A 104 -27.12 13.84 -19.37
C GLY A 104 -26.06 14.95 -19.17
N GLY A 105 -25.11 15.05 -20.09
CA GLY A 105 -24.21 16.21 -20.26
C GLY A 105 -22.77 15.99 -19.78
N LYS A 106 -21.82 16.71 -20.38
CA LYS A 106 -20.36 16.51 -20.20
C LYS A 106 -19.86 16.57 -18.74
N HIS A 107 -20.62 17.26 -17.88
CA HIS A 107 -20.32 17.51 -16.47
C HIS A 107 -21.05 16.60 -15.48
N LYS A 108 -22.11 15.90 -15.90
CA LYS A 108 -22.95 15.06 -15.03
C LYS A 108 -22.85 13.61 -15.50
N GLY A 109 -22.22 12.76 -14.69
CA GLY A 109 -22.10 11.34 -14.98
C GLY A 109 -20.90 10.66 -14.31
N PRO A 110 -20.79 9.32 -14.42
CA PRO A 110 -19.65 8.59 -13.87
C PRO A 110 -18.33 9.04 -14.50
N PHE A 111 -17.45 9.64 -13.68
CA PHE A 111 -16.13 10.06 -14.15
C PHE A 111 -15.16 8.88 -14.19
N VAL A 112 -14.94 8.35 -15.39
CA VAL A 112 -13.85 7.37 -15.61
C VAL A 112 -12.51 8.08 -15.58
N ARG A 113 -11.62 7.55 -14.75
CA ARG A 113 -10.24 8.03 -14.64
C ARG A 113 -9.39 7.36 -15.71
N ARG A 114 -8.59 8.17 -16.42
CA ARG A 114 -7.74 7.69 -17.52
C ARG A 114 -6.34 7.30 -17.04
N LEU A 115 -5.72 8.11 -16.17
CA LEU A 115 -4.35 7.87 -15.71
C LEU A 115 -4.27 6.64 -14.78
N PRO A 116 -3.14 5.91 -14.77
CA PRO A 116 -2.98 4.67 -14.02
C PRO A 116 -3.08 4.88 -12.49
N ASP A 117 -2.46 5.93 -11.95
CA ASP A 117 -2.56 6.34 -10.54
C ASP A 117 -4.02 6.55 -10.11
N ARG A 118 -4.81 7.19 -10.97
CA ARG A 118 -6.22 7.49 -10.73
C ARG A 118 -7.11 6.26 -10.89
N ILE A 119 -6.76 5.32 -11.76
CA ILE A 119 -7.44 4.02 -11.85
C ILE A 119 -7.24 3.26 -10.54
N VAL A 120 -6.00 3.11 -10.09
CA VAL A 120 -5.67 2.37 -8.86
C VAL A 120 -6.31 3.01 -7.62
N SER A 121 -6.18 4.33 -7.46
CA SER A 121 -6.82 5.04 -6.35
C SER A 121 -8.35 4.97 -6.40
N HIS A 122 -8.96 4.97 -7.59
CA HIS A 122 -10.41 4.78 -7.73
C HIS A 122 -10.84 3.36 -7.34
N THR A 123 -10.05 2.34 -7.68
CA THR A 123 -10.30 0.96 -7.23
C THR A 123 -10.22 0.86 -5.70
N ILE A 124 -9.20 1.45 -5.07
CA ILE A 124 -9.08 1.45 -3.60
C ILE A 124 -10.23 2.23 -2.96
N ARG A 125 -10.64 3.37 -3.52
CA ARG A 125 -11.81 4.13 -3.06
C ARG A 125 -13.08 3.27 -3.06
N GLY A 126 -13.26 2.40 -4.05
CA GLY A 126 -14.39 1.49 -4.13
C GLY A 126 -14.44 0.44 -3.01
N MET A 127 -13.29 0.12 -2.41
CA MET A 127 -13.19 -0.79 -1.27
C MET A 127 -13.44 -0.10 0.09
N LEU A 128 -13.57 1.23 0.11
CA LEU A 128 -13.75 2.03 1.32
C LEU A 128 -15.21 2.52 1.45
N PRO A 129 -15.72 2.69 2.68
CA PRO A 129 -17.03 3.29 2.93
C PRO A 129 -17.01 4.81 2.72
N PHE A 130 -16.75 5.25 1.47
CA PHE A 130 -16.45 6.64 1.12
C PHE A 130 -17.60 7.63 1.40
N LYS A 131 -18.84 7.13 1.52
CA LYS A 131 -19.99 7.99 1.89
C LYS A 131 -19.85 8.54 3.31
N LYS A 132 -19.25 7.77 4.23
CA LYS A 132 -19.05 8.11 5.65
C LYS A 132 -17.76 8.96 5.84
N PRO A 133 -17.71 9.84 6.85
CA PRO A 133 -16.53 10.69 7.11
C PRO A 133 -15.27 9.85 7.37
N HIS A 134 -15.39 8.79 8.18
CA HIS A 134 -14.29 7.86 8.47
C HIS A 134 -13.64 7.27 7.20
N GLY A 135 -14.46 6.89 6.20
CA GLY A 135 -13.95 6.37 4.93
C GLY A 135 -13.25 7.43 4.08
N ARG A 136 -13.71 8.70 4.15
CA ARG A 136 -13.04 9.82 3.47
C ARG A 136 -11.70 10.14 4.11
N GLU A 137 -11.61 10.09 5.44
CA GLU A 137 -10.33 10.24 6.15
C GLU A 137 -9.35 9.13 5.81
N ALA A 138 -9.82 7.88 5.78
CA ALA A 138 -9.01 6.75 5.33
C ALA A 138 -8.48 6.96 3.91
N PHE A 139 -9.33 7.44 3.00
CA PHE A 139 -8.91 7.74 1.63
C PHE A 139 -7.89 8.90 1.54
N ARG A 140 -7.97 9.90 2.42
CA ARG A 140 -6.98 11.01 2.48
C ARG A 140 -5.58 10.54 2.88
N ARG A 141 -5.47 9.42 3.60
CA ARG A 141 -4.17 8.83 3.99
C ARG A 141 -3.47 8.10 2.84
N LEU A 142 -4.19 7.82 1.74
CA LEU A 142 -3.66 7.11 0.59
C LEU A 142 -2.99 8.08 -0.39
N LYS A 143 -1.75 7.75 -0.78
CA LYS A 143 -1.07 8.38 -1.92
C LYS A 143 -0.76 7.31 -2.97
N VAL A 144 -0.96 7.63 -4.25
CA VAL A 144 -0.69 6.71 -5.36
C VAL A 144 0.10 7.45 -6.42
N TYR A 145 1.20 6.85 -6.86
CA TYR A 145 2.10 7.40 -7.85
C TYR A 145 2.21 6.44 -9.03
N ALA A 146 2.24 7.02 -10.23
CA ALA A 146 2.72 6.33 -11.42
C ALA A 146 4.24 6.57 -11.48
N GLY A 147 5.03 5.50 -11.48
CA GLY A 147 6.47 5.56 -11.25
C GLY A 147 6.87 5.73 -9.78
N LEU A 148 8.13 6.10 -9.57
CA LEU A 148 8.73 6.35 -8.26
C LEU A 148 8.96 7.85 -8.10
N PRO A 149 8.40 8.50 -7.05
CA PRO A 149 8.66 9.91 -6.83
C PRO A 149 10.07 10.14 -6.25
N GLU A 150 10.69 11.24 -6.65
CA GLU A 150 11.99 11.68 -6.16
C GLU A 150 11.98 11.84 -4.63
N GLY A 151 13.00 11.29 -3.96
CA GLY A 151 13.08 11.26 -2.49
C GLY A 151 12.46 10.03 -1.83
N THR A 152 12.02 9.03 -2.59
CA THR A 152 11.57 7.74 -2.01
C THR A 152 12.75 6.77 -1.88
N ASP A 153 13.05 6.35 -0.66
CA ASP A 153 14.03 5.29 -0.41
C ASP A 153 13.53 3.95 -0.96
N THR A 154 14.16 3.47 -2.03
CA THR A 154 13.82 2.19 -2.68
C THR A 154 13.88 1.00 -1.69
N SER A 155 14.73 1.08 -0.66
CA SER A 155 14.90 0.06 0.37
C SER A 155 13.69 -0.13 1.30
N LYS A 156 12.79 0.85 1.37
CA LYS A 156 11.57 0.81 2.21
C LYS A 156 10.33 0.33 1.46
N VAL A 157 10.49 -0.04 0.19
CA VAL A 157 9.38 -0.49 -0.66
C VAL A 157 9.02 -1.94 -0.30
N LEU A 158 7.79 -2.12 0.17
CA LEU A 158 7.27 -3.40 0.57
C LEU A 158 6.51 -4.05 -0.59
N VAL A 159 6.71 -5.36 -0.76
CA VAL A 159 5.93 -6.16 -1.68
C VAL A 159 4.96 -7.02 -0.88
N LEU A 160 3.68 -7.01 -1.31
CA LEU A 160 2.65 -7.80 -0.65
C LEU A 160 2.55 -9.19 -1.26
N GLU A 161 3.04 -10.20 -0.55
CA GLU A 161 3.00 -11.60 -1.00
C GLU A 161 1.57 -12.09 -1.31
N LYS A 162 0.58 -11.64 -0.54
CA LYS A 162 -0.84 -12.03 -0.73
C LYS A 162 -1.46 -11.49 -2.03
N SER A 163 -0.95 -10.36 -2.54
CA SER A 163 -1.43 -9.77 -3.79
C SER A 163 -0.63 -10.21 -5.01
N LYS A 164 0.50 -10.91 -4.79
CA LYS A 164 1.28 -11.47 -5.89
C LYS A 164 0.42 -12.45 -6.67
N LYS A 165 0.78 -12.56 -7.94
CA LYS A 165 0.22 -13.54 -8.85
C LYS A 165 0.54 -14.95 -8.33
N LEU A 166 -0.45 -15.64 -7.75
CA LEU A 166 -0.34 -17.09 -7.49
C LEU A 166 -0.51 -17.83 -8.83
N GLY A 167 0.58 -18.42 -9.35
CA GLY A 167 0.60 -19.27 -10.55
C GLY A 167 0.59 -18.53 -11.91
N LYS A 168 0.55 -19.28 -13.02
CA LYS A 168 0.47 -18.70 -14.38
C LYS A 168 -0.98 -18.28 -14.71
N LEU A 169 -1.40 -17.08 -14.31
CA LEU A 169 -2.56 -16.44 -14.96
C LEU A 169 -2.31 -16.43 -16.48
N LYS A 170 -3.12 -17.17 -17.24
CA LYS A 170 -2.97 -17.34 -18.70
C LYS A 170 -3.18 -16.03 -19.46
N LYS A 171 -4.05 -15.15 -18.96
CA LYS A 171 -4.38 -13.87 -19.58
C LYS A 171 -4.36 -12.76 -18.53
N GLN A 172 -3.67 -11.67 -18.84
CA GLN A 172 -3.50 -10.53 -17.96
C GLN A 172 -3.29 -9.25 -18.77
N THR A 173 -3.66 -8.13 -18.17
CA THR A 173 -3.53 -6.78 -18.76
C THR A 173 -2.90 -5.87 -17.73
N SER A 174 -1.91 -5.08 -18.12
CA SER A 174 -1.36 -4.04 -17.24
C SER A 174 -2.32 -2.86 -17.16
N VAL A 175 -2.32 -2.16 -16.02
CA VAL A 175 -3.10 -0.93 -15.87
C VAL A 175 -2.64 0.14 -16.87
N LEU A 176 -1.35 0.17 -17.21
CA LEU A 176 -0.82 1.03 -18.27
C LEU A 176 -1.52 0.80 -19.62
N ALA A 177 -1.68 -0.45 -20.05
CA ALA A 177 -2.32 -0.77 -21.33
C ALA A 177 -3.80 -0.35 -21.35
N VAL A 178 -4.50 -0.50 -20.22
CA VAL A 178 -5.89 -0.01 -20.08
C VAL A 178 -5.92 1.52 -20.17
N SER A 179 -5.01 2.20 -19.47
CA SER A 179 -4.90 3.67 -19.47
C SER A 179 -4.62 4.23 -20.87
N GLN A 180 -3.74 3.59 -21.65
CA GLN A 180 -3.48 3.92 -23.06
C GLN A 180 -4.76 3.84 -23.88
N ARG A 181 -5.52 2.75 -23.72
CA ARG A 181 -6.76 2.55 -24.47
C ARG A 181 -7.85 3.54 -24.10
N LEU A 182 -7.85 4.03 -22.87
CA LEU A 182 -8.75 5.08 -22.39
C LEU A 182 -8.35 6.50 -22.83
N GLY A 183 -7.22 6.66 -23.52
CA GLY A 183 -6.77 7.94 -24.08
C GLY A 183 -6.11 8.86 -23.05
N ALA A 184 -5.31 8.32 -22.14
CA ALA A 184 -4.51 9.13 -21.22
C ALA A 184 -3.37 9.85 -22.00
N LYS A 185 -3.32 11.19 -21.90
CA LYS A 185 -2.49 12.05 -22.75
C LYS A 185 -1.02 12.25 -22.28
N ASN A 186 -0.62 11.70 -21.13
CA ASN A 186 0.71 11.93 -20.51
C ASN A 186 1.44 10.62 -20.17
N LEU A 187 1.43 9.63 -21.07
CA LEU A 187 2.04 8.33 -20.78
C LEU A 187 3.51 8.21 -21.17
N ASP A 188 3.96 9.02 -22.13
CA ASP A 188 5.34 8.94 -22.62
C ASP A 188 6.34 9.41 -21.55
N VAL A 189 5.95 10.40 -20.74
CA VAL A 189 6.71 10.88 -19.57
C VAL A 189 6.86 9.79 -18.50
N LEU A 190 5.89 8.88 -18.38
CA LEU A 190 5.91 7.81 -17.37
C LEU A 190 6.82 6.63 -17.78
N LYS A 191 7.06 6.44 -19.09
CA LYS A 191 8.02 5.43 -19.58
C LYS A 191 9.46 5.82 -19.29
N VAL A 192 9.81 7.10 -19.49
CA VAL A 192 11.16 7.64 -19.25
C VAL A 192 11.59 7.46 -17.79
N ILE A 193 10.67 7.62 -16.83
CA ILE A 193 10.95 7.44 -15.40
C ILE A 193 11.17 5.95 -15.04
N GLY A 194 10.60 5.04 -15.83
CA GLY A 194 10.66 3.60 -15.60
C GLY A 194 11.83 2.87 -16.27
N GLU A 195 12.47 3.49 -17.27
CA GLU A 195 13.60 2.93 -18.05
C GLU A 195 14.98 3.40 -17.54
N ASN A 196 15.06 4.47 -16.76
CA ASN A 196 16.33 4.99 -16.21
C ASN A 196 16.91 4.17 -15.03
N LYS A 197 16.67 2.85 -14.98
CA LYS A 197 17.32 1.91 -14.06
C LYS A 197 17.30 0.49 -14.59
#